data_AF-A0A3M1IWF6-F1
#
_entry.id   AF-A0A3M1IWF6-F1
#
_cell.length_a   1.000
_cell.length_b   1.000
_cell.length_c   1.000
_cell.angle_alpha   90.00
_cell.angle_beta   90.00
_cell.angle_gamma   90.00
#
_symmetry.space_group_name_H-M   'P 1'
#
loop_
_entity.id
_entity.type
_entity.pdbx_description
1 polymer ?
#
loop_
_entity_poly.entity_id
_entity_poly.type
_entity_poly.pdbx_seq_one_letter_code
_entity_poly.pdbx_strand_id
1 'polypeptide(L)'
;MVAACGGAATPAAEEKPAAPAAEQKEEPKEEAKAEEPAKEEPKEEAPAAEEPARKKIGEVTDTGGVDDKGFNQIAWVGLQRAGQDLGFDTQFLESQQQTDYEKNINEFINQGYDGIVTVGFLLADATKAASEANPDVPFAIVDFPSQTSGDMGLLFAVDQPSFMAGYLAAGMTETGTVCTYGGIKIPPVVAFMVAYEQGVKYYNEKHGTDVQVLGWKTDAASEGGGDGSFTGNFDSLDDGRSFAENFFDEGCDIIFPVAGPVGLGSAAAAQDRG
;
A
#
# COMPACT_ATOMS: atom_id res chain seq x y z
N MET A 1 -9.73 -2.75 1.85
CA MET A 1 -10.12 -4.18 1.82
C MET A 1 -11.56 -4.24 2.31
N VAL A 2 -12.52 -4.69 1.51
CA VAL A 2 -13.90 -4.93 1.98
C VAL A 2 -13.96 -6.40 2.40
N ALA A 3 -14.19 -6.66 3.69
CA ALA A 3 -14.36 -8.02 4.20
C ALA A 3 -15.87 -8.33 4.29
N ALA A 4 -16.29 -9.43 3.68
CA ALA A 4 -17.65 -9.94 3.73
C ALA A 4 -17.60 -11.44 4.03
N CYS A 5 -18.47 -11.91 4.91
CA CYS A 5 -18.62 -13.31 5.30
C CYS A 5 -19.42 -14.06 4.23
N GLY A 6 -18.85 -15.10 3.62
CA GLY A 6 -19.49 -15.85 2.55
C GLY A 6 -18.69 -17.09 2.10
N GLY A 7 -19.14 -18.28 2.49
CA GLY A 7 -18.45 -19.55 2.22
C GLY A 7 -18.78 -20.20 0.86
N ALA A 8 -17.75 -20.74 0.19
CA ALA A 8 -17.57 -22.17 -0.08
C ALA A 8 -16.57 -22.52 -1.21
N ALA A 9 -15.65 -23.43 -0.86
CA ALA A 9 -15.06 -24.57 -1.61
C ALA A 9 -14.18 -24.39 -2.87
N THR A 10 -12.90 -24.72 -2.72
CA THR A 10 -11.92 -25.03 -3.78
C THR A 10 -11.68 -26.54 -3.88
N PRO A 11 -11.51 -27.15 -5.08
CA PRO A 11 -10.84 -28.43 -5.21
C PRO A 11 -9.41 -28.31 -5.79
N ALA A 12 -8.58 -29.26 -5.35
CA ALA A 12 -7.13 -29.34 -5.45
C ALA A 12 -6.57 -29.70 -6.84
N ALA A 13 -5.28 -29.42 -7.02
CA ALA A 13 -4.46 -29.79 -8.18
C ALA A 13 -3.92 -31.23 -8.09
N GLU A 14 -3.87 -31.93 -9.23
CA GLU A 14 -3.20 -33.23 -9.39
C GLU A 14 -1.83 -33.09 -10.06
N GLU A 15 -0.83 -33.73 -9.48
CA GLU A 15 0.57 -33.82 -9.92
C GLU A 15 0.78 -35.07 -10.80
N LYS A 16 1.62 -34.98 -11.84
CA LYS A 16 1.87 -36.07 -12.80
C LYS A 16 3.29 -36.65 -12.64
N PRO A 17 3.48 -37.99 -12.62
CA PRO A 17 4.78 -38.60 -12.32
C PRO A 17 5.69 -38.77 -13.55
N ALA A 18 7.00 -38.82 -13.27
CA ALA A 18 8.10 -39.04 -14.20
C ALA A 18 8.24 -40.50 -14.67
N ALA A 19 8.86 -40.70 -15.84
CA ALA A 19 9.23 -42.00 -16.41
C ALA A 19 10.78 -42.12 -16.56
N PRO A 20 11.36 -43.35 -16.48
CA PRO A 20 12.79 -43.55 -16.29
C PRO A 20 13.58 -43.81 -17.58
N ALA A 21 14.92 -43.72 -17.42
CA ALA A 21 15.97 -43.91 -18.41
C ALA A 21 16.16 -45.35 -18.90
N ALA A 22 16.72 -45.50 -20.10
CA ALA A 22 17.35 -46.74 -20.57
C ALA A 22 18.61 -46.44 -21.41
N GLU A 23 19.64 -47.23 -21.14
CA GLU A 23 21.04 -47.19 -21.59
C GLU A 23 21.24 -47.50 -23.08
N GLN A 24 22.34 -47.00 -23.66
CA GLN A 24 23.02 -47.65 -24.79
C GLN A 24 24.55 -47.68 -24.59
N LYS A 25 25.10 -48.82 -25.02
CA LYS A 25 26.45 -49.36 -24.87
C LYS A 25 27.58 -48.62 -25.61
N GLU A 26 28.76 -48.60 -24.99
CA GLU A 26 30.13 -48.50 -25.53
C GLU A 26 30.46 -49.65 -26.53
N GLU A 27 31.45 -49.68 -27.43
CA GLU A 27 32.66 -48.91 -27.84
C GLU A 27 33.08 -49.52 -29.24
N PRO A 28 34.16 -49.12 -30.00
CA PRO A 28 35.49 -48.73 -29.52
C PRO A 28 36.21 -47.57 -30.24
N LYS A 29 37.26 -47.11 -29.53
CA LYS A 29 38.24 -46.06 -29.87
C LYS A 29 39.18 -46.45 -31.01
N GLU A 30 39.56 -45.47 -31.82
CA GLU A 30 40.77 -45.47 -32.65
C GLU A 30 41.51 -44.12 -32.51
N GLU A 31 42.81 -44.16 -32.77
CA GLU A 31 43.90 -43.44 -32.10
C GLU A 31 44.03 -41.94 -32.38
N ALA A 32 44.55 -41.22 -31.37
CA ALA A 32 44.92 -39.82 -31.44
C ALA A 32 46.27 -39.60 -32.16
N LYS A 33 46.31 -38.60 -33.04
CA LYS A 33 47.55 -37.90 -33.42
C LYS A 33 47.53 -36.50 -32.83
N ALA A 34 48.55 -36.20 -32.04
CA ALA A 34 48.76 -34.91 -31.39
C ALA A 34 49.18 -33.84 -32.42
N GLU A 35 48.48 -32.71 -32.42
CA GLU A 35 48.98 -31.42 -32.93
C GLU A 35 49.25 -30.50 -31.72
N GLU A 36 50.39 -29.82 -31.75
CA GLU A 36 50.82 -28.83 -30.76
C GLU A 36 49.79 -27.69 -30.62
N PRO A 37 49.52 -27.18 -29.40
CA PRO A 37 48.69 -25.99 -29.25
C PRO A 37 49.49 -24.76 -29.68
N ALA A 38 48.94 -24.02 -30.64
CA ALA A 38 49.40 -22.68 -30.96
C ALA A 38 49.22 -21.76 -29.73
N LYS A 39 50.25 -20.96 -29.47
CA LYS A 39 50.33 -19.97 -28.40
C LYS A 39 49.27 -18.88 -28.65
N GLU A 40 48.16 -18.89 -27.92
CA GLU A 40 47.24 -17.74 -27.85
C GLU A 40 47.88 -16.65 -26.99
N GLU A 41 48.03 -15.46 -27.57
CA GLU A 41 48.41 -14.26 -26.82
C GLU A 41 47.22 -13.82 -25.93
N PRO A 42 47.47 -13.24 -24.74
CA PRO A 42 46.40 -12.81 -23.86
C PRO A 42 45.60 -11.70 -24.54
N LYS A 43 44.31 -11.95 -24.74
CA LYS A 43 43.36 -10.94 -25.19
C LYS A 43 43.17 -9.97 -24.02
N GLU A 44 43.70 -8.76 -24.18
CA GLU A 44 43.51 -7.65 -23.26
C GLU A 44 42.01 -7.39 -23.09
N GLU A 45 41.47 -7.70 -21.90
CA GLU A 45 40.09 -7.36 -21.54
C GLU A 45 39.97 -5.84 -21.53
N ALA A 46 39.22 -5.31 -22.49
CA ALA A 46 38.82 -3.91 -22.48
C ALA A 46 38.08 -3.62 -21.16
N PRO A 47 38.34 -2.48 -20.51
CA PRO A 47 37.65 -2.12 -19.27
C PRO A 47 36.14 -2.12 -19.53
N ALA A 48 35.39 -2.80 -18.67
CA ALA A 48 33.93 -2.72 -18.69
C ALA A 48 33.54 -1.24 -18.67
N ALA A 49 32.80 -0.81 -19.68
CA ALA A 49 32.29 0.54 -19.73
C ALA A 49 31.46 0.79 -18.45
N GLU A 50 31.85 1.78 -17.65
CA GLU A 50 31.04 2.22 -16.52
C GLU A 50 29.68 2.64 -17.08
N GLU A 51 28.61 1.91 -16.70
CA GLU A 51 27.26 2.38 -17.00
C GLU A 51 27.08 3.77 -16.36
N PRO A 52 26.44 4.72 -17.05
CA PRO A 52 26.19 6.04 -16.48
C PRO A 52 25.42 5.87 -15.15
N ALA A 53 25.86 6.61 -14.13
CA ALA A 53 25.23 6.57 -12.82
C ALA A 53 23.72 6.83 -12.95
N ARG A 54 22.92 5.87 -12.47
CA ARG A 54 21.47 5.98 -12.46
C ARG A 54 21.05 7.02 -11.42
N LYS A 55 19.99 7.76 -11.74
CA LYS A 55 19.36 8.62 -10.74
C LYS A 55 18.88 7.78 -9.57
N LYS A 56 18.82 8.35 -8.37
CA LYS A 56 18.33 7.70 -7.15
C LYS A 56 17.11 8.44 -6.63
N ILE A 57 15.98 7.75 -6.48
CA ILE A 57 14.74 8.32 -5.93
C ILE A 57 14.38 7.56 -4.64
N GLY A 58 14.15 8.30 -3.56
CA GLY A 58 13.91 7.75 -2.23
C GLY A 58 12.45 7.90 -1.82
N GLU A 59 11.89 6.89 -1.16
CA GLU A 59 10.56 6.94 -0.56
C GLU A 59 10.65 6.99 0.98
N VAL A 60 9.96 7.93 1.61
CA VAL A 60 9.79 7.94 3.07
C VAL A 60 8.32 7.68 3.38
N THR A 61 8.04 6.56 4.04
CA THR A 61 6.68 6.28 4.53
C THR A 61 6.45 7.01 5.85
N ASP A 62 5.18 7.26 6.17
CA ASP A 62 4.77 7.49 7.55
C ASP A 62 4.88 6.15 8.34
N THR A 63 3.92 5.85 9.23
CA THR A 63 3.94 4.58 9.99
C THR A 63 3.32 3.44 9.19
N GLY A 64 3.48 2.19 9.65
CA GLY A 64 2.89 1.00 9.03
C GLY A 64 3.79 0.25 8.02
N GLY A 65 4.80 0.91 7.44
CA GLY A 65 5.82 0.28 6.60
C GLY A 65 5.36 -0.13 5.18
N VAL A 66 6.30 -0.53 4.31
CA VAL A 66 6.05 -0.84 2.88
C VAL A 66 5.41 -2.20 2.65
N ASP A 67 5.18 -3.00 3.70
CA ASP A 67 4.52 -4.30 3.63
C ASP A 67 3.12 -4.30 4.27
N ASP A 68 2.53 -3.12 4.46
CA ASP A 68 1.21 -2.86 5.06
C ASP A 68 0.00 -3.48 4.34
N LYS A 69 0.20 -4.14 3.19
CA LYS A 69 -0.85 -4.72 2.34
C LYS A 69 -1.86 -3.67 1.83
N GLY A 70 -1.44 -2.40 1.79
CA GLY A 70 -2.31 -1.27 1.53
C GLY A 70 -1.55 -0.05 1.01
N PHE A 71 -1.67 1.05 1.76
CA PHE A 71 -1.36 2.40 1.30
C PHE A 71 0.13 2.57 0.96
N ASN A 72 1.01 2.24 1.90
CA ASN A 72 2.46 2.35 1.72
C ASN A 72 2.99 1.33 0.71
N GLN A 73 2.51 0.09 0.76
CA GLN A 73 2.93 -0.94 -0.19
C GLN A 73 2.58 -0.55 -1.65
N ILE A 74 1.40 0.03 -1.89
CA ILE A 74 1.00 0.45 -3.24
C ILE A 74 1.89 1.59 -3.75
N ALA A 75 2.25 2.55 -2.89
CA ALA A 75 3.18 3.63 -3.23
C ALA A 75 4.55 3.06 -3.62
N TRP A 76 5.12 2.20 -2.77
CA TRP A 76 6.41 1.57 -3.00
C TRP A 76 6.46 0.76 -4.29
N VAL A 77 5.46 -0.09 -4.54
CA VAL A 77 5.35 -0.85 -5.79
C VAL A 77 5.27 0.09 -7.00
N GLY A 78 4.58 1.23 -6.87
CA GLY A 78 4.53 2.27 -7.88
C GLY A 78 5.91 2.88 -8.17
N LEU A 79 6.67 3.23 -7.14
CA LEU A 79 8.02 3.79 -7.28
C LEU A 79 8.99 2.77 -7.89
N GLN A 80 8.96 1.50 -7.44
CA GLN A 80 9.78 0.43 -8.01
C GLN A 80 9.51 0.24 -9.50
N ARG A 81 8.24 0.22 -9.90
CA ARG A 81 7.86 0.12 -11.30
C ARG A 81 8.36 1.31 -12.10
N ALA A 82 8.21 2.53 -11.57
CA ALA A 82 8.73 3.72 -12.23
C ALA A 82 10.27 3.65 -12.39
N GLY A 83 11.00 3.14 -11.39
CA GLY A 83 12.44 2.93 -11.47
C GLY A 83 12.84 1.95 -12.57
N GLN A 84 12.09 0.85 -12.72
CA GLN A 84 12.28 -0.11 -13.80
C GLN A 84 11.98 0.50 -15.18
N ASP A 85 10.87 1.21 -15.31
CA ASP A 85 10.39 1.76 -16.57
C ASP A 85 11.22 2.98 -17.04
N LEU A 86 11.76 3.77 -16.10
CA LEU A 86 12.44 5.05 -16.38
C LEU A 86 13.96 5.02 -16.12
N GLY A 87 14.50 3.93 -15.58
CA GLY A 87 15.94 3.73 -15.42
C GLY A 87 16.57 4.47 -14.24
N PHE A 88 15.92 4.47 -13.07
CA PHE A 88 16.47 5.00 -11.82
C PHE A 88 16.43 3.96 -10.70
N ASP A 89 17.32 4.11 -9.74
CA ASP A 89 17.40 3.26 -8.55
C ASP A 89 16.46 3.78 -7.46
N THR A 90 15.92 2.86 -6.68
CA THR A 90 14.91 3.16 -5.65
C THR A 90 15.31 2.58 -4.30
N GLN A 91 15.07 3.35 -3.24
CA GLN A 91 15.17 2.90 -1.85
C GLN A 91 14.02 3.50 -1.04
N PHE A 92 13.70 2.88 0.09
CA PHE A 92 12.71 3.39 1.02
C PHE A 92 13.30 3.50 2.44
N LEU A 93 12.73 4.39 3.24
CA LEU A 93 12.95 4.49 4.67
C LEU A 93 11.60 4.53 5.38
N GLU A 94 11.39 3.56 6.27
CA GLU A 94 10.16 3.49 7.05
C GLU A 94 10.28 4.32 8.33
N SER A 95 9.22 5.06 8.64
CA SER A 95 9.12 5.79 9.89
C SER A 95 8.37 4.95 10.91
N GLN A 96 8.84 4.91 12.16
CA GLN A 96 8.15 4.21 13.25
C GLN A 96 7.30 5.19 14.07
N GLN A 97 7.67 6.46 14.05
CA GLN A 97 6.99 7.55 14.73
C GLN A 97 7.25 8.88 14.03
N GLN A 98 6.45 9.89 14.36
CA GLN A 98 6.54 11.21 13.73
C GLN A 98 7.92 11.89 13.84
N THR A 99 8.69 11.60 14.89
CA THR A 99 10.04 12.16 15.05
C THR A 99 11.06 11.60 14.05
N ASP A 100 10.72 10.53 13.33
CA ASP A 100 11.60 9.94 12.32
C ASP A 100 11.50 10.65 10.97
N TYR A 101 10.42 11.39 10.71
CA TYR A 101 10.09 11.94 9.39
C TYR A 101 11.18 12.85 8.84
N GLU A 102 11.56 13.89 9.59
CA GLU A 102 12.61 14.82 9.18
C GLU A 102 13.96 14.12 9.02
N LYS A 103 14.28 13.21 9.94
CA LYS A 103 15.53 12.44 9.91
C LYS A 103 15.61 11.59 8.64
N ASN A 104 14.56 10.86 8.29
CA ASN A 104 14.52 9.98 7.13
C ASN A 104 14.60 10.76 5.81
N ILE A 105 13.90 11.91 5.71
CA ILE A 105 14.00 12.79 4.55
C ILE A 105 15.43 13.32 4.40
N ASN A 106 16.03 13.81 5.49
CA ASN A 106 17.39 14.34 5.49
C ASN A 106 18.45 13.26 5.17
N GLU A 107 18.19 12.00 5.50
CA GLU A 107 19.07 10.89 5.15
C GLU A 107 19.20 10.76 3.62
N PHE A 108 18.10 10.79 2.87
CA PHE A 108 18.15 10.76 1.40
C PHE A 108 18.82 12.00 0.80
N ILE A 109 18.58 13.18 1.37
CA ILE A 109 19.25 14.42 0.96
C ILE A 109 20.77 14.28 1.13
N ASN A 110 21.22 13.82 2.30
CA ASN A 110 22.63 13.65 2.62
C ASN A 110 23.31 12.59 1.74
N GLN A 111 22.57 11.55 1.33
CA GLN A 111 23.04 10.53 0.40
C GLN A 111 23.02 10.98 -1.08
N GLY A 112 22.61 12.23 -1.34
CA GLY A 112 22.55 12.80 -2.68
C GLY A 112 21.56 12.07 -3.58
N TYR A 113 20.35 11.84 -3.10
CA TYR A 113 19.25 11.36 -3.93
C TYR A 113 18.73 12.49 -4.82
N ASP A 114 18.35 12.13 -6.04
CA ASP A 114 17.90 13.05 -7.10
C ASP A 114 16.41 13.40 -6.98
N GLY A 115 15.70 12.83 -6.01
CA GLY A 115 14.30 13.12 -5.72
C GLY A 115 13.78 12.30 -4.54
N ILE A 116 12.76 12.83 -3.87
CA ILE A 116 12.19 12.22 -2.66
C ILE A 116 10.66 12.21 -2.76
N VAL A 117 10.07 11.04 -2.52
CA VAL A 117 8.64 10.83 -2.39
C VAL A 117 8.31 10.61 -0.92
N THR A 118 7.42 11.41 -0.35
CA THR A 118 6.91 11.21 1.01
C THR A 118 5.49 10.68 0.95
N VAL A 119 5.18 9.67 1.75
CA VAL A 119 3.93 8.91 1.64
C VAL A 119 3.11 9.08 2.91
N GLY A 120 2.04 9.89 2.84
CA GLY A 120 1.08 10.06 3.92
C GLY A 120 0.93 11.51 4.39
N PHE A 121 -0.29 11.84 4.83
CA PHE A 121 -0.66 13.17 5.31
C PHE A 121 0.25 13.70 6.43
N LEU A 122 0.71 12.82 7.32
CA LEU A 122 1.49 13.20 8.49
C LEU A 122 2.92 13.69 8.16
N LEU A 123 3.40 13.43 6.93
CA LEU A 123 4.69 13.88 6.44
C LEU A 123 4.69 15.31 5.87
N ALA A 124 3.52 15.97 5.78
CA ALA A 124 3.36 17.26 5.13
C ALA A 124 4.34 18.33 5.63
N ASP A 125 4.35 18.60 6.94
CA ASP A 125 5.20 19.65 7.50
C ASP A 125 6.69 19.37 7.31
N ALA A 126 7.12 18.11 7.46
CA ALA A 126 8.50 17.71 7.26
C ALA A 126 8.92 17.81 5.78
N THR A 127 8.03 17.40 4.87
CA THR A 127 8.24 17.50 3.42
C THR A 127 8.37 18.95 2.98
N LYS A 128 7.47 19.80 3.45
CA LYS A 128 7.50 21.23 3.19
C LYS A 128 8.83 21.84 3.64
N ALA A 129 9.22 21.60 4.90
CA ALA A 129 10.46 22.14 5.45
C ALA A 129 11.69 21.69 4.66
N ALA A 130 11.75 20.41 4.28
CA ALA A 130 12.84 19.86 3.47
C ALA A 130 12.86 20.44 2.05
N SER A 131 11.70 20.58 1.41
CA SER A 131 11.57 21.17 0.07
C SER A 131 11.98 22.63 0.03
N GLU A 132 11.58 23.44 1.03
CA GLU A 132 11.99 24.84 1.15
C GLU A 132 13.50 24.99 1.37
N ALA A 133 14.11 24.09 2.14
CA ALA A 133 15.54 24.10 2.43
C ALA A 133 16.40 23.58 1.27
N ASN A 134 15.84 22.77 0.36
CA ASN A 134 16.57 22.06 -0.70
C ASN A 134 15.89 22.26 -2.07
N PRO A 135 15.87 23.49 -2.62
CA PRO A 135 15.12 23.82 -3.84
C PRO A 135 15.60 23.09 -5.10
N ASP A 136 16.82 22.53 -5.08
CA ASP A 136 17.38 21.75 -6.19
C ASP A 136 16.98 20.27 -6.14
N VAL A 137 16.37 19.80 -5.06
CA VAL A 137 15.88 18.43 -4.89
C VAL A 137 14.37 18.42 -5.17
N PRO A 138 13.88 17.68 -6.18
CA PRO A 138 12.46 17.50 -6.41
C PRO A 138 11.79 16.70 -5.29
N PHE A 139 10.64 17.17 -4.81
CA PHE A 139 9.80 16.46 -3.86
C PHE A 139 8.43 16.12 -4.45
N ALA A 140 7.87 14.99 -4.05
CA ALA A 140 6.45 14.67 -4.21
C ALA A 140 5.87 14.16 -2.89
N ILE A 141 4.64 14.55 -2.56
CA ILE A 141 3.92 14.09 -1.38
C ILE A 141 2.62 13.39 -1.76
N VAL A 142 2.43 12.17 -1.27
CA VAL A 142 1.23 11.36 -1.46
C VAL A 142 0.21 11.68 -0.37
N ASP A 143 -1.05 11.84 -0.77
CA ASP A 143 -2.20 12.08 0.11
C ASP A 143 -2.17 13.46 0.81
N PHE A 144 -1.51 14.43 0.17
CA PHE A 144 -1.48 15.83 0.59
C PHE A 144 -1.35 16.78 -0.62
N PRO A 145 -1.97 17.97 -0.63
CA PRO A 145 -1.72 18.97 -1.68
C PRO A 145 -0.29 19.53 -1.60
N SER A 146 0.24 20.03 -2.71
CA SER A 146 1.52 20.75 -2.68
C SER A 146 1.41 21.97 -1.76
N GLN A 147 2.45 22.21 -0.96
CA GLN A 147 2.53 23.34 -0.03
C GLN A 147 3.48 24.44 -0.51
N THR A 148 4.30 24.16 -1.52
CA THR A 148 5.38 25.02 -2.00
C THR A 148 5.49 24.96 -3.53
N SER A 149 6.37 25.74 -4.15
CA SER A 149 6.71 25.53 -5.57
C SER A 149 7.72 24.41 -5.80
N GLY A 150 8.33 23.87 -4.73
CA GLY A 150 9.38 22.85 -4.77
C GLY A 150 8.87 21.42 -4.56
N ASP A 151 7.57 21.25 -4.30
CA ASP A 151 6.93 19.95 -4.09
C ASP A 151 5.74 19.74 -5.04
N MET A 152 5.48 18.48 -5.37
CA MET A 152 4.28 18.04 -6.09
C MET A 152 3.35 17.31 -5.12
N GLY A 153 2.13 17.82 -4.95
CA GLY A 153 1.11 17.13 -4.17
C GLY A 153 0.32 16.14 -5.02
N LEU A 154 0.15 14.93 -4.52
CA LEU A 154 -0.59 13.85 -5.15
C LEU A 154 -1.83 13.56 -4.30
N LEU A 155 -2.95 14.21 -4.66
CA LEU A 155 -4.25 14.02 -4.02
C LEU A 155 -5.13 13.04 -4.80
N PHE A 156 -5.97 12.32 -4.06
CA PHE A 156 -6.91 11.36 -4.61
C PHE A 156 -8.34 11.78 -4.27
N ALA A 157 -9.26 11.58 -5.22
CA ALA A 157 -10.69 11.73 -5.01
C ALA A 157 -11.25 10.50 -4.27
N VAL A 158 -10.78 10.28 -3.04
CA VAL A 158 -11.09 9.10 -2.20
C VAL A 158 -12.56 8.99 -1.86
N ASP A 159 -13.29 10.09 -1.91
CA ASP A 159 -14.73 10.19 -1.74
C ASP A 159 -15.48 9.37 -2.79
N GLN A 160 -15.05 9.41 -4.05
CA GLN A 160 -15.75 8.72 -5.15
C GLN A 160 -15.83 7.20 -4.99
N PRO A 161 -14.71 6.46 -4.78
CA PRO A 161 -14.78 5.02 -4.56
C PRO A 161 -15.40 4.68 -3.19
N SER A 162 -15.26 5.53 -2.18
CA SER A 162 -15.84 5.31 -0.86
C SER A 162 -17.36 5.38 -0.88
N PHE A 163 -17.92 6.33 -1.62
CA PHE A 163 -19.35 6.39 -1.89
C PHE A 163 -19.84 5.10 -2.54
N MET A 164 -19.12 4.61 -3.54
CA MET A 164 -19.50 3.34 -4.20
C MET A 164 -19.41 2.16 -3.24
N ALA A 165 -18.41 2.13 -2.35
CA ALA A 165 -18.29 1.10 -1.32
C ALA A 165 -19.46 1.14 -0.32
N GLY A 166 -19.88 2.32 0.12
CA GLY A 166 -21.04 2.49 0.99
C GLY A 166 -22.35 2.08 0.31
N TYR A 167 -22.55 2.50 -0.93
CA TYR A 167 -23.71 2.11 -1.73
C TYR A 167 -23.78 0.59 -1.93
N LEU A 168 -22.65 -0.05 -2.22
CA LEU A 168 -22.56 -1.50 -2.37
C LEU A 168 -22.84 -2.22 -1.05
N ALA A 169 -22.23 -1.78 0.05
CA ALA A 169 -22.43 -2.37 1.37
C ALA A 169 -23.92 -2.35 1.78
N ALA A 170 -24.60 -1.22 1.55
CA ALA A 170 -26.03 -1.10 1.81
C ALA A 170 -26.90 -2.06 0.96
N GLY A 171 -26.47 -2.39 -0.26
CA GLY A 171 -27.16 -3.37 -1.10
C GLY A 171 -26.82 -4.82 -0.81
N MET A 172 -25.77 -5.08 -0.03
CA MET A 172 -25.28 -6.43 0.27
C MET A 172 -25.53 -6.87 1.71
N THR A 173 -25.73 -5.94 2.64
CA THR A 173 -26.00 -6.27 4.06
C THR A 173 -27.24 -7.15 4.19
N GLU A 174 -27.12 -8.18 5.02
CA GLU A 174 -28.18 -9.09 5.43
C GLU A 174 -28.82 -8.65 6.76
N THR A 175 -28.09 -7.90 7.59
CA THR A 175 -28.57 -7.40 8.90
C THR A 175 -29.23 -6.03 8.81
N GLY A 176 -28.93 -5.27 7.76
CA GLY A 176 -29.34 -3.86 7.64
C GLY A 176 -28.43 -2.90 8.41
N THR A 177 -27.27 -3.36 8.88
CA THR A 177 -26.30 -2.55 9.63
C THR A 177 -24.91 -2.75 9.04
N VAL A 178 -24.30 -1.65 8.59
CA VAL A 178 -22.93 -1.63 8.06
C VAL A 178 -22.07 -0.65 8.87
N CYS A 179 -20.75 -0.80 8.83
CA CYS A 179 -19.87 -0.04 9.71
C CYS A 179 -18.66 0.51 8.99
N THR A 180 -18.14 1.60 9.54
CA THR A 180 -16.83 2.14 9.17
C THR A 180 -16.12 2.65 10.42
N TYR A 181 -14.80 2.61 10.42
CA TYR A 181 -13.98 3.26 11.44
C TYR A 181 -12.66 3.71 10.82
N GLY A 182 -12.06 4.74 11.39
CA GLY A 182 -10.79 5.29 10.95
C GLY A 182 -9.61 4.83 11.80
N GLY A 183 -8.40 4.96 11.26
CA GLY A 183 -7.18 4.88 12.06
C GLY A 183 -7.01 6.17 12.86
N ILE A 184 -6.29 7.14 12.30
CA ILE A 184 -6.14 8.50 12.86
C ILE A 184 -7.17 9.43 12.21
N LYS A 185 -7.77 10.34 13.00
CA LYS A 185 -8.72 11.35 12.50
C LYS A 185 -8.01 12.47 11.72
N ILE A 186 -7.62 12.18 10.48
CA ILE A 186 -7.03 13.11 9.52
C ILE A 186 -7.96 13.37 8.34
N PRO A 187 -7.81 14.48 7.60
CA PRO A 187 -8.72 14.85 6.52
C PRO A 187 -8.97 13.75 5.46
N PRO A 188 -7.95 13.00 4.97
CA PRO A 188 -8.19 11.90 4.05
C PRO A 188 -9.12 10.83 4.64
N VAL A 189 -8.84 10.38 5.88
CA VAL A 189 -9.66 9.36 6.58
C VAL A 189 -11.11 9.83 6.75
N VAL A 190 -11.31 11.08 7.15
CA VAL A 190 -12.65 11.67 7.27
C VAL A 190 -13.37 11.67 5.92
N ALA A 191 -12.69 12.00 4.81
CA ALA A 191 -13.30 12.01 3.49
C ALA A 191 -13.80 10.61 3.06
N PHE A 192 -13.05 9.55 3.34
CA PHE A 192 -13.50 8.17 3.13
C PHE A 192 -14.79 7.88 3.93
N MET A 193 -14.80 8.18 5.22
CA MET A 193 -15.92 7.83 6.13
C MET A 193 -17.19 8.61 5.80
N VAL A 194 -17.07 9.91 5.51
CA VAL A 194 -18.19 10.76 5.06
C VAL A 194 -18.80 10.20 3.77
N ALA A 195 -17.97 9.90 2.78
CA ALA A 195 -18.47 9.43 1.49
C ALA A 195 -19.08 8.03 1.58
N TYR A 196 -18.52 7.14 2.41
CA TYR A 196 -19.12 5.84 2.71
C TYR A 196 -20.54 6.00 3.29
N GLU A 197 -20.72 6.86 4.31
CA GLU A 197 -22.02 7.15 4.89
C GLU A 197 -22.99 7.76 3.85
N GLN A 198 -22.51 8.64 2.97
CA GLN A 198 -23.31 9.21 1.88
C GLN A 198 -23.76 8.14 0.87
N GLY A 199 -22.91 7.16 0.56
CA GLY A 199 -23.25 6.04 -0.32
C GLY A 199 -24.40 5.21 0.24
N VAL A 200 -24.34 4.89 1.54
CA VAL A 200 -25.42 4.15 2.24
C VAL A 200 -26.71 4.96 2.26
N LYS A 201 -26.65 6.26 2.61
CA LYS A 201 -27.81 7.16 2.60
C LYS A 201 -28.45 7.24 1.21
N TYR A 202 -27.65 7.33 0.16
CA TYR A 202 -28.14 7.37 -1.21
C TYR A 202 -28.82 6.06 -1.62
N TYR A 203 -28.27 4.90 -1.22
CA TYR A 203 -28.92 3.60 -1.42
C TYR A 203 -30.31 3.57 -0.77
N ASN A 204 -30.40 3.99 0.50
CA ASN A 204 -31.65 4.09 1.24
C ASN A 204 -32.69 4.97 0.53
N GLU A 205 -32.28 6.14 0.05
CA GLU A 205 -33.16 7.05 -0.71
C GLU A 205 -33.69 6.39 -1.99
N LYS A 206 -32.85 5.65 -2.72
CA LYS A 206 -33.22 5.05 -4.01
C LYS A 206 -34.08 3.79 -3.89
N HIS A 207 -33.89 3.01 -2.83
CA HIS A 207 -34.55 1.72 -2.66
C HIS A 207 -35.61 1.69 -1.57
N GLY A 208 -35.80 2.79 -0.83
CA GLY A 208 -36.76 2.85 0.27
C GLY A 208 -36.37 1.94 1.44
N THR A 209 -35.07 1.76 1.66
CA THR A 209 -34.50 0.97 2.76
C THR A 209 -34.05 1.88 3.91
N ASP A 210 -33.67 1.28 5.04
CA ASP A 210 -33.21 1.99 6.24
C ASP A 210 -31.94 1.34 6.80
N VAL A 211 -30.95 1.11 5.94
CA VAL A 211 -29.64 0.58 6.36
C VAL A 211 -28.93 1.59 7.25
N GLN A 212 -28.46 1.16 8.41
CA GLN A 212 -27.75 1.99 9.38
C GLN A 212 -26.24 1.93 9.17
N VAL A 213 -25.56 3.05 9.45
CA VAL A 213 -24.09 3.12 9.49
C VAL A 213 -23.65 3.30 10.93
N LEU A 214 -22.83 2.39 11.45
CA LEU A 214 -22.14 2.56 12.73
C LEU A 214 -20.70 3.07 12.52
N GLY A 215 -20.20 3.78 13.52
CA GLY A 215 -18.81 4.27 13.58
C GLY A 215 -18.51 5.55 12.78
N TRP A 216 -19.50 6.14 12.10
CA TRP A 216 -19.42 7.51 11.61
C TRP A 216 -20.77 8.20 11.59
N LYS A 217 -20.77 9.51 11.88
CA LYS A 217 -21.92 10.39 11.70
C LYS A 217 -21.44 11.73 11.18
N THR A 218 -21.81 12.06 9.94
CA THR A 218 -21.47 13.36 9.36
C THR A 218 -22.23 14.48 10.07
N ASP A 219 -21.47 15.50 10.45
CA ASP A 219 -21.98 16.80 10.89
C ASP A 219 -21.13 17.90 10.28
N ALA A 220 -21.63 18.51 9.20
CA ALA A 220 -20.94 19.57 8.48
C ALA A 220 -20.74 20.84 9.32
N ALA A 221 -21.47 21.00 10.43
CA ALA A 221 -21.28 22.11 11.36
C ALA A 221 -20.17 21.84 12.40
N SER A 222 -19.75 20.58 12.55
CA SER A 222 -18.71 20.19 13.51
C SER A 222 -17.29 20.36 12.92
N GLU A 223 -16.35 20.77 13.78
CA GLU A 223 -14.93 20.77 13.42
C GLU A 223 -14.48 19.33 13.11
N GLY A 224 -13.89 19.12 11.93
CA GLY A 224 -13.49 17.79 11.47
C GLY A 224 -14.61 16.97 10.80
N GLY A 225 -15.76 17.58 10.49
CA GLY A 225 -16.76 17.04 9.56
C GLY A 225 -17.70 15.95 10.11
N GLY A 226 -17.56 15.60 11.39
CA GLY A 226 -18.42 14.64 12.06
C GLY A 226 -17.80 14.04 13.33
N ASP A 227 -18.55 13.12 13.91
CA ASP A 227 -18.11 12.25 15.01
C ASP A 227 -18.00 10.80 14.52
N GLY A 228 -17.09 10.03 15.10
CA GLY A 228 -16.87 8.67 14.66
C GLY A 228 -15.84 7.89 15.47
N SER A 229 -15.72 6.64 15.07
CA SER A 229 -14.86 5.63 15.69
C SER A 229 -13.46 5.67 15.08
N PHE A 230 -12.45 5.87 15.94
CA PHE A 230 -11.04 5.94 15.55
C PHE A 230 -10.18 5.13 16.50
N THR A 231 -9.29 4.29 15.97
CA THR A 231 -8.30 3.56 16.79
C THR A 231 -7.17 4.47 17.28
N GLY A 232 -6.97 5.61 16.63
CA GLY A 232 -5.92 6.57 16.95
C GLY A 232 -4.53 6.14 16.47
N ASN A 233 -4.43 5.10 15.64
CA ASN A 233 -3.18 4.59 15.08
C ASN A 233 -3.42 3.87 13.75
N PHE A 234 -2.33 3.52 13.05
CA PHE A 234 -2.36 2.72 11.83
C PHE A 234 -1.64 1.37 11.97
N ASP A 235 -1.17 0.99 13.15
CA ASP A 235 -0.23 -0.14 13.30
C ASP A 235 -0.79 -1.33 14.11
N SER A 236 -1.78 -1.11 14.99
CA SER A 236 -2.27 -2.12 15.94
C SER A 236 -3.32 -3.06 15.31
N LEU A 237 -2.91 -4.29 15.01
CA LEU A 237 -3.83 -5.35 14.56
C LEU A 237 -4.85 -5.72 15.64
N ASP A 238 -4.45 -5.67 16.91
CA ASP A 238 -5.32 -6.01 18.04
C ASP A 238 -6.45 -4.99 18.23
N ASP A 239 -6.15 -3.70 18.03
CA ASP A 239 -7.20 -2.65 18.05
C ASP A 239 -8.19 -2.87 16.91
N GLY A 240 -7.69 -3.21 15.71
CA GLY A 240 -8.53 -3.52 14.56
C GLY A 240 -9.47 -4.70 14.81
N ARG A 241 -8.94 -5.81 15.33
CA ARG A 241 -9.75 -6.97 15.73
C ARG A 241 -10.81 -6.57 16.76
N SER A 242 -10.41 -5.82 17.79
CA SER A 242 -11.33 -5.40 18.86
C SER A 242 -12.48 -4.52 18.34
N PHE A 243 -12.19 -3.57 17.45
CA PHE A 243 -13.22 -2.75 16.81
C PHE A 243 -14.17 -3.60 15.95
N ALA A 244 -13.64 -4.53 15.16
CA ALA A 244 -14.46 -5.41 14.34
C ALA A 244 -15.37 -6.30 15.18
N GLU A 245 -14.84 -6.94 16.23
CA GLU A 245 -15.61 -7.78 17.14
C GLU A 245 -16.76 -7.00 17.79
N ASN A 246 -16.49 -5.78 18.29
CA ASN A 246 -17.53 -4.92 18.85
C ASN A 246 -18.61 -4.57 17.82
N PHE A 247 -18.23 -4.20 16.59
CA PHE A 247 -19.21 -3.92 15.54
C PHE A 247 -20.03 -5.15 15.15
N PHE A 248 -19.41 -6.32 15.05
CA PHE A 248 -20.13 -7.57 14.80
C PHE A 248 -21.14 -7.88 15.92
N ASP A 249 -20.77 -7.64 17.18
CA ASP A 249 -21.65 -7.82 18.33
C ASP A 249 -22.81 -6.79 18.34
N GLU A 250 -22.61 -5.61 17.74
CA GLU A 250 -23.64 -4.60 17.49
C GLU A 250 -24.51 -4.90 16.25
N GLY A 251 -24.31 -6.05 15.60
CA GLY A 251 -25.13 -6.53 14.48
C GLY A 251 -24.65 -6.07 13.11
N CYS A 252 -23.43 -5.54 13.03
CA CYS A 252 -22.78 -5.24 11.75
C CYS A 252 -22.40 -6.52 11.00
N ASP A 253 -22.58 -6.55 9.69
CA ASP A 253 -22.13 -7.67 8.85
C ASP A 253 -21.10 -7.28 7.79
N ILE A 254 -20.97 -5.98 7.51
CA ILE A 254 -19.98 -5.43 6.58
C ILE A 254 -19.25 -4.27 7.24
N ILE A 255 -17.92 -4.37 7.30
CA ILE A 255 -17.05 -3.33 7.86
C ILE A 255 -16.14 -2.75 6.77
N PHE A 256 -16.12 -1.42 6.67
CA PHE A 256 -15.22 -0.64 5.83
C PHE A 256 -14.17 0.08 6.70
N PRO A 257 -13.04 -0.57 7.03
CA PRO A 257 -11.96 0.04 7.81
C PRO A 257 -11.15 1.01 6.95
N VAL A 258 -10.94 2.22 7.45
CA VAL A 258 -10.07 3.26 6.86
C VAL A 258 -8.86 3.46 7.77
N ALA A 259 -8.07 2.40 7.93
CA ALA A 259 -7.12 2.30 9.05
C ALA A 259 -5.79 1.59 8.71
N GLY A 260 -5.39 1.51 7.44
CA GLY A 260 -4.11 0.88 7.06
C GLY A 260 -3.97 -0.55 7.63
N PRO A 261 -2.78 -0.94 8.16
CA PRO A 261 -2.56 -2.24 8.80
C PRO A 261 -3.61 -2.63 9.84
N VAL A 262 -4.13 -1.70 10.65
CA VAL A 262 -5.21 -1.98 11.64
C VAL A 262 -6.40 -2.69 10.98
N GLY A 263 -6.72 -2.37 9.72
CA GLY A 263 -7.79 -3.03 8.96
C GLY A 263 -7.55 -4.53 8.74
N LEU A 264 -6.31 -5.01 8.79
CA LEU A 264 -5.99 -6.44 8.69
C LEU A 264 -6.43 -7.21 9.94
N GLY A 265 -6.42 -6.57 11.11
CA GLY A 265 -7.00 -7.12 12.34
C GLY A 265 -8.50 -7.37 12.19
N SER A 266 -9.22 -6.40 11.60
CA SER A 266 -10.63 -6.55 11.25
C SER A 266 -10.88 -7.67 10.26
N ALA A 267 -10.02 -7.80 9.24
CA ALA A 267 -10.13 -8.87 8.26
C ALA A 267 -9.94 -10.26 8.89
N ALA A 268 -9.01 -10.40 9.84
CA ALA A 268 -8.82 -11.64 10.59
C ALA A 268 -10.05 -11.96 11.46
N ALA A 269 -10.61 -10.97 12.16
CA ALA A 269 -11.83 -11.15 12.95
C ALA A 269 -13.03 -11.59 12.09
N ALA A 270 -13.17 -11.02 10.88
CA ALA A 270 -14.20 -11.42 9.93
C ALA A 270 -14.02 -12.89 9.50
N GLN A 271 -12.80 -13.30 9.15
CA GLN A 271 -12.48 -14.69 8.78
C GLN A 271 -12.82 -15.68 9.90
N ASP A 272 -12.58 -15.30 11.16
CA ASP A 272 -12.89 -16.14 12.32
C ASP A 272 -14.41 -16.30 12.54
N ARG A 273 -15.23 -15.35 12.08
CA ARG A 273 -16.71 -15.39 12.22
C ARG A 273 -17.45 -16.09 11.08
N GLY A 274 -16.81 -16.35 9.94
CA GLY A 274 -17.35 -17.10 8.80
C GLY A 274 -17.69 -16.24 7.61
#